data_AF-A0A5E4QQ09-F1
#
_entry.id   AF-A0A5E4QQ09-F1
#
_cell.length_a   1.000
_cell.length_b   1.000
_cell.length_c   1.000
_cell.angle_alpha   90.00
_cell.angle_beta   90.00
_cell.angle_gamma   90.00
#
_symmetry.space_group_name_H-M   'P 1'
#
loop_
_entity.id
_entity.type
_entity.pdbx_description
1 polymer ?
#
loop_
_entity_poly.entity_id
_entity_poly.type
_entity_poly.pdbx_seq_one_letter_code
_entity_poly.pdbx_strand_id
1 'polypeptide(L)'
;MLRIQLNEALVKEAEAFGDFNKPDMYYQFYPEQYENRTGSLVPFSLRLLIAELPGHVDKPELAMDRLYGMLDVIEKMLSNLNESKTEDGTGSVSEEDKLQSVRLWSGRRVRVLHSIVNCAISMKDYRLATKILSSLQKDSSTPQQERAVLSALCRLQLLAGNVRAANKYVDLGLIDIAHGKWQTTCPYVFYTWAD
;
A
#
# COMPACT_ATOMS: atom_id res chain seq x y z
N MET A 1 -8.24 5.12 1.33
CA MET A 1 -8.11 6.04 2.47
C MET A 1 -8.98 5.52 3.61
N LEU A 2 -8.38 5.21 4.75
CA LEU A 2 -9.13 4.89 5.96
C LEU A 2 -9.99 6.10 6.33
N ARG A 3 -11.30 5.88 6.48
CA ARG A 3 -12.20 6.96 6.88
C ARG A 3 -12.10 7.13 8.39
N ILE A 4 -11.07 7.87 8.81
CA ILE A 4 -10.83 8.20 10.21
C ILE A 4 -11.75 9.37 10.55
N GLN A 5 -12.63 9.17 11.54
CA GLN A 5 -13.60 10.17 11.99
C GLN A 5 -13.04 11.04 13.12
N LEU A 6 -12.03 10.54 13.85
CA LEU A 6 -11.43 11.18 15.03
C LEU A 6 -9.94 11.48 14.79
N ASN A 7 -9.66 12.30 13.78
CA ASN A 7 -8.28 12.61 13.36
C ASN A 7 -7.46 13.27 14.49
N GLU A 8 -8.04 14.22 15.22
CA GLU A 8 -7.33 14.96 16.28
C GLU A 8 -6.93 14.08 17.47
N ALA A 9 -7.83 13.19 17.91
CA ALA A 9 -7.54 12.26 19.00
C ALA A 9 -6.43 11.28 18.59
N LEU A 10 -6.52 10.74 17.37
CA LEU A 10 -5.54 9.81 16.84
C LEU A 10 -4.16 10.45 16.68
N VAL A 11 -4.08 11.73 16.31
CA VAL A 11 -2.81 12.46 16.21
C VAL A 11 -2.16 12.61 17.57
N LYS A 12 -2.92 12.98 18.60
CA LYS A 12 -2.42 13.08 19.98
C LYS A 12 -1.91 11.74 20.52
N GLU A 13 -2.62 10.66 20.21
CA GLU A 13 -2.18 9.31 20.57
C GLU A 13 -0.92 8.90 19.78
N ALA A 14 -0.86 9.23 18.49
CA ALA A 14 0.28 8.95 17.62
C ALA A 14 1.57 9.68 18.05
N GLU A 15 1.46 10.88 18.63
CA GLU A 15 2.62 11.65 19.14
C GLU A 15 3.42 10.87 20.19
N ALA A 16 2.77 10.05 21.02
CA ALA A 16 3.44 9.21 22.01
C ALA A 16 4.32 8.13 21.35
N PHE A 17 3.87 7.61 20.21
CA PHE A 17 4.56 6.56 19.46
C PHE A 17 5.67 7.08 18.55
N GLY A 18 5.52 8.30 18.01
CA GLY A 18 6.48 8.89 17.07
C GLY A 18 6.60 8.09 15.76
N ASP A 19 7.83 7.84 15.30
CA ASP A 19 8.10 7.19 14.01
C ASP A 19 8.34 5.67 14.10
N PHE A 20 8.05 5.04 15.24
CA PHE A 20 8.24 3.58 15.48
C PHE A 20 9.66 3.01 15.19
N ASN A 21 10.66 3.86 15.02
CA ASN A 21 12.05 3.47 14.75
C ASN A 21 12.92 3.43 16.01
N LYS A 22 12.32 3.61 17.18
CA LYS A 22 13.04 3.56 18.45
C LYS A 22 13.43 2.10 18.78
N PRO A 23 14.58 1.86 19.45
CA PRO A 23 15.05 0.51 19.77
C PRO A 23 14.06 -0.33 20.59
N ASP A 24 13.28 0.31 21.46
CA ASP A 24 12.20 -0.30 22.26
C ASP A 24 11.06 -0.90 21.43
N MET A 25 10.99 -0.60 20.12
CA MET A 25 9.98 -1.15 19.21
C MET A 25 10.42 -2.47 18.56
N TYR A 26 11.58 -3.01 18.95
CA TYR A 26 12.17 -4.23 18.40
C TYR A 26 12.30 -5.31 19.47
N TYR A 27 12.08 -6.57 19.08
CA TYR A 27 12.16 -7.70 20.01
C TYR A 27 13.55 -7.82 20.66
N GLN A 28 14.59 -7.46 19.91
CA GLN A 28 15.99 -7.52 20.35
C GLN A 28 16.29 -6.66 21.58
N PHE A 29 15.46 -5.66 21.87
CA PHE A 29 15.63 -4.79 23.04
C PHE A 29 15.16 -5.44 24.35
N TYR A 30 14.30 -6.47 24.28
CA TYR A 30 13.76 -7.17 25.46
C TYR A 30 14.17 -8.66 25.46
N PRO A 31 15.46 -8.97 25.63
CA PRO A 31 15.96 -10.34 25.55
C PRO A 31 15.40 -11.26 26.65
N GLU A 32 15.07 -10.70 27.82
CA GLU A 32 14.48 -11.46 28.94
C GLU A 32 13.04 -11.93 28.68
N GLN A 33 12.32 -11.26 27.77
CA GLN A 33 10.91 -11.56 27.49
C GLN A 33 10.72 -12.28 26.14
N TYR A 34 11.62 -12.06 25.19
CA TYR A 34 11.53 -12.59 23.83
C TYR A 34 12.85 -13.25 23.43
N GLU A 35 13.11 -14.43 23.97
CA GLU A 35 14.28 -15.22 23.60
C GLU A 35 14.25 -15.58 22.10
N ASN A 36 15.35 -15.28 21.40
CA ASN A 36 15.60 -15.62 19.99
C ASN A 36 14.60 -15.08 18.95
N ARG A 37 13.77 -14.07 19.28
CA ARG A 37 12.92 -13.40 18.29
C ARG A 37 13.60 -12.17 17.72
N THR A 38 13.65 -12.08 16.41
CA THR A 38 14.14 -10.90 15.68
C THR A 38 13.00 -10.23 14.94
N GLY A 39 13.02 -8.89 14.89
CA GLY A 39 12.09 -8.10 14.11
C GLY A 39 11.35 -7.04 14.93
N SER A 40 10.31 -6.47 14.33
CA SER A 40 9.53 -5.38 14.90
C SER A 40 8.35 -5.87 15.72
N LEU A 41 8.12 -5.27 16.90
CA LEU A 41 6.90 -5.41 17.69
C LEU A 41 5.70 -4.73 17.02
N VAL A 42 5.97 -3.75 16.16
CA VAL A 42 4.94 -2.94 15.49
C VAL A 42 4.41 -3.66 14.25
N PRO A 43 3.09 -3.90 14.14
CA PRO A 43 2.50 -4.47 12.95
C PRO A 43 2.54 -3.49 11.77
N PHE A 44 2.63 -4.03 10.55
CA PHE A 44 2.69 -3.24 9.32
C PHE A 44 1.50 -2.29 9.16
N SER A 45 0.29 -2.74 9.50
CA SER A 45 -0.93 -1.94 9.41
C SER A 45 -0.85 -0.67 10.27
N LEU A 46 -0.24 -0.76 11.45
CA LEU A 46 -0.06 0.38 12.34
C LEU A 46 1.00 1.35 11.81
N ARG A 47 2.11 0.84 11.25
CA ARG A 47 3.11 1.68 10.56
C ARG A 47 2.50 2.44 9.39
N LEU A 48 1.69 1.77 8.57
CA LEU A 48 0.99 2.39 7.45
C LEU A 48 0.00 3.46 7.92
N LEU A 49 -0.75 3.19 8.99
CA LEU A 49 -1.68 4.16 9.58
C LEU A 49 -0.96 5.45 10.01
N ILE A 50 0.14 5.32 10.76
CA ILE A 50 0.92 6.49 11.21
C ILE A 50 1.59 7.23 10.05
N ALA A 51 1.95 6.54 8.97
CA ALA A 51 2.46 7.17 7.76
C ALA A 51 1.39 7.98 7.02
N GLU A 52 0.14 7.52 7.00
CA GLU A 52 -1.00 8.22 6.36
C GLU A 52 -1.53 9.40 7.20
N LEU A 53 -1.38 9.33 8.52
CA LEU A 53 -1.93 10.31 9.47
C LEU A 53 -1.69 11.78 9.14
N PRO A 54 -0.47 12.23 8.76
CA PRO A 54 -0.22 13.64 8.45
C PRO A 54 -1.09 14.16 7.30
N GLY A 55 -1.49 13.28 6.37
CA GLY A 55 -2.39 13.61 5.28
C GLY A 55 -3.82 13.93 5.73
N HIS A 56 -4.21 13.51 6.94
CA HIS A 56 -5.50 13.83 7.56
C HIS A 56 -5.47 15.13 8.39
N VAL A 57 -4.29 15.73 8.59
CA VAL A 57 -4.07 16.97 9.36
C VAL A 57 -3.51 18.08 8.45
N ASP A 58 -3.92 18.06 7.18
CA ASP A 58 -3.51 19.01 6.14
C ASP A 58 -1.99 19.14 5.94
N LYS A 59 -1.22 18.08 6.25
CA LYS A 59 0.22 17.96 5.97
C LYS A 59 0.51 16.79 5.02
N PRO A 60 -0.02 16.82 3.79
CA PRO A 60 0.11 15.70 2.86
C PRO A 60 1.55 15.47 2.37
N GLU A 61 2.39 16.51 2.33
CA GLU A 61 3.82 16.37 1.97
C GLU A 61 4.56 15.43 2.94
N LEU A 62 4.33 15.61 4.24
CA LEU A 62 4.95 14.77 5.27
C LEU A 62 4.44 13.32 5.22
N ALA A 63 3.15 13.13 4.90
CA ALA A 63 2.62 11.78 4.67
C ALA A 63 3.24 11.14 3.43
N MET A 64 3.42 11.90 2.35
CA MET A 64 4.05 11.42 1.13
C MET A 64 5.49 10.97 1.39
N ASP A 65 6.29 11.77 2.11
CA ASP A 65 7.67 11.43 2.47
C ASP A 65 7.73 10.14 3.31
N ARG A 66 6.88 10.02 4.33
CA ARG A 66 6.81 8.80 5.16
C ARG A 66 6.41 7.56 4.36
N LEU A 67 5.45 7.70 3.45
CA LEU A 67 5.00 6.60 2.59
C LEU A 67 6.09 6.17 1.60
N TYR A 68 6.83 7.12 1.01
CA TYR A 68 7.97 6.81 0.15
C TYR A 68 9.14 6.19 0.91
N GLY A 69 9.43 6.65 2.14
CA GLY A 69 10.41 6.01 3.01
C GLY A 69 10.04 4.56 3.31
N MET A 70 8.76 4.29 3.58
CA MET A 70 8.28 2.92 3.78
C MET A 70 8.36 2.08 2.49
N LEU A 71 8.08 2.68 1.33
CA LEU A 71 8.20 2.01 0.04
C LEU A 71 9.66 1.61 -0.25
N ASP A 72 10.63 2.50 0.00
CA ASP A 72 12.07 2.23 -0.21
C ASP A 72 12.55 1.06 0.66
N VAL A 73 12.10 0.98 1.91
CA VAL A 73 12.40 -0.17 2.78
C VAL A 73 11.82 -1.47 2.21
N ILE A 74 10.58 -1.45 1.73
CA ILE A 74 9.94 -2.64 1.13
C ILE A 74 10.65 -3.08 -0.15
N GLU A 75 11.02 -2.14 -1.03
CA GLU A 75 11.75 -2.43 -2.26
C GLU A 75 13.14 -3.02 -1.96
N LYS A 76 13.83 -2.50 -0.93
CA LYS A 76 15.09 -3.10 -0.44
C LYS A 76 14.89 -4.53 0.05
N MET A 77 13.84 -4.78 0.83
CA MET A 77 13.50 -6.14 1.29
C MET A 77 13.20 -7.09 0.13
N LEU A 78 12.43 -6.65 -0.86
CA LEU A 78 12.15 -7.43 -2.06
C LEU A 78 13.41 -7.71 -2.89
N SER A 79 14.31 -6.72 -3.02
CA SER A 79 15.61 -6.91 -3.69
C SER A 79 16.46 -7.94 -2.96
N ASN A 80 16.55 -7.85 -1.62
CA ASN A 80 17.29 -8.80 -0.80
C ASN A 80 16.73 -10.23 -0.91
N LEU A 81 15.40 -10.37 -0.89
CA LEU A 81 14.73 -11.66 -1.05
C LEU A 81 14.99 -12.25 -2.45
N ASN A 82 15.01 -11.43 -3.51
CA ASN A 82 15.34 -11.89 -4.86
C ASN A 82 16.78 -12.40 -4.98
N GLU A 83 17.71 -11.84 -4.21
CA GLU A 83 19.10 -12.31 -4.07
C GLU A 83 19.26 -13.53 -3.14
N SER A 84 18.16 -14.16 -2.70
CA SER A 84 18.12 -15.30 -1.77
C SER A 84 18.73 -15.02 -0.39
N LYS A 85 18.70 -13.75 0.06
CA LYS A 85 19.09 -13.34 1.42
C LYS A 85 17.86 -13.22 2.31
N THR A 86 18.03 -13.33 3.63
CA THR A 86 16.99 -13.01 4.61
C THR A 86 16.57 -11.54 4.51
N GLU A 87 15.40 -11.19 5.06
CA GLU A 87 14.88 -9.82 5.09
C GLU A 87 15.90 -8.82 5.70
N ASP A 88 16.73 -9.29 6.64
CA ASP A 88 17.81 -8.55 7.29
C ASP A 88 19.20 -8.70 6.61
N GLY A 89 19.31 -9.48 5.53
CA GLY A 89 20.53 -9.66 4.74
C GLY A 89 21.58 -10.63 5.33
N THR A 90 21.26 -11.32 6.43
CA THR A 90 22.20 -12.08 7.27
C THR A 90 22.25 -13.59 7.04
N GLY A 91 21.28 -14.19 6.34
CA GLY A 91 21.22 -15.64 6.13
C GLY A 91 20.58 -16.07 4.80
N SER A 92 20.64 -17.37 4.50
CA SER A 92 19.96 -18.00 3.36
C SER A 92 18.55 -18.44 3.74
N VAL A 93 17.55 -18.09 2.92
CA VAL A 93 16.13 -18.46 3.14
C VAL A 93 15.78 -19.72 2.35
N SER A 94 14.92 -20.57 2.90
CA SER A 94 14.31 -21.69 2.15
C SER A 94 13.51 -21.15 0.96
N GLU A 95 13.50 -21.84 -0.18
CA GLU A 95 12.77 -21.36 -1.38
C GLU A 95 11.26 -21.19 -1.14
N GLU A 96 10.66 -22.00 -0.27
CA GLU A 96 9.24 -21.85 0.12
C GLU A 96 9.02 -20.58 0.96
N ASP A 97 9.86 -20.36 1.98
CA ASP A 97 9.79 -19.19 2.85
C ASP A 97 10.06 -17.90 2.07
N LYS A 98 10.96 -17.96 1.08
CA LYS A 98 11.23 -16.87 0.13
C LYS A 98 9.99 -16.54 -0.68
N LEU A 99 9.30 -17.53 -1.24
CA LEU A 99 8.09 -17.30 -2.03
C LEU A 99 6.97 -16.66 -1.19
N GLN A 100 6.74 -17.16 0.03
CA GLN A 100 5.75 -16.58 0.94
C GLN A 100 6.12 -15.15 1.35
N SER A 101 7.38 -14.89 1.64
CA SER A 101 7.88 -13.56 2.02
C SER A 101 7.73 -12.57 0.85
N VAL A 102 8.10 -12.96 -0.37
CA VAL A 102 7.92 -12.12 -1.57
C VAL A 102 6.45 -11.82 -1.81
N ARG A 103 5.56 -12.82 -1.70
CA ARG A 103 4.11 -12.60 -1.84
C ARG A 103 3.59 -11.61 -0.79
N LEU A 104 4.01 -11.77 0.46
CA LEU A 104 3.61 -10.90 1.57
C LEU A 104 4.07 -9.45 1.36
N TRP A 105 5.36 -9.25 1.06
CA TRP A 105 5.95 -7.92 0.85
C TRP A 105 5.44 -7.25 -0.42
N SER A 106 5.16 -8.01 -1.48
CA SER A 106 4.49 -7.51 -2.69
C SER A 106 3.07 -7.02 -2.38
N GLY A 107 2.30 -7.78 -1.59
CA GLY A 107 0.97 -7.33 -1.13
C GLY A 107 1.04 -6.04 -0.30
N ARG A 108 2.03 -5.93 0.61
CA ARG A 108 2.29 -4.72 1.38
C ARG A 108 2.66 -3.54 0.49
N ARG A 109 3.56 -3.74 -0.48
CA ARG A 109 3.95 -2.73 -1.48
C ARG A 109 2.74 -2.16 -2.20
N VAL A 110 1.85 -3.01 -2.70
CA VAL A 110 0.60 -2.59 -3.37
C VAL A 110 -0.26 -1.72 -2.46
N ARG A 111 -0.38 -2.08 -1.16
CA ARG A 111 -1.11 -1.26 -0.18
C ARG A 111 -0.47 0.12 -0.01
N VAL A 112 0.85 0.21 0.13
CA VAL A 112 1.56 1.50 0.22
C VAL A 112 1.33 2.35 -1.02
N LEU A 113 1.43 1.76 -2.22
CA LEU A 113 1.20 2.46 -3.48
C LEU A 113 -0.22 3.04 -3.57
N HIS A 114 -1.23 2.31 -3.11
CA HIS A 114 -2.58 2.84 -3.00
C HIS A 114 -2.68 4.01 -2.02
N SER A 115 -1.97 3.96 -0.91
CA SER A 115 -1.90 5.06 0.06
C SER A 115 -1.22 6.29 -0.52
N ILE A 116 -0.13 6.12 -1.29
CA ILE A 116 0.53 7.20 -2.03
C ILE A 116 -0.42 7.80 -3.07
N VAL A 117 -1.16 6.98 -3.81
CA VAL A 117 -2.18 7.47 -4.76
C VAL A 117 -3.23 8.32 -4.06
N ASN A 118 -3.72 7.88 -2.90
CA ASN A 118 -4.69 8.67 -2.13
C ASN A 118 -4.09 10.00 -1.68
N CYS A 119 -2.84 10.01 -1.22
CA CYS A 119 -2.14 11.24 -0.84
C CYS A 119 -1.94 12.19 -2.03
N ALA A 120 -1.55 11.65 -3.19
CA ALA A 120 -1.39 12.41 -4.43
C ALA A 120 -2.72 13.02 -4.90
N ILE A 121 -3.83 12.29 -4.76
CA ILE A 121 -5.18 12.81 -5.05
C ILE A 121 -5.52 13.98 -4.13
N SER A 122 -5.25 13.86 -2.81
CA SER A 122 -5.46 14.96 -1.86
C SER A 122 -4.63 16.20 -2.21
N MET A 123 -3.42 16.01 -2.73
CA MET A 123 -2.55 17.09 -3.22
C MET A 123 -2.92 17.61 -4.62
N LYS A 124 -3.95 17.03 -5.26
CA LYS A 124 -4.36 17.31 -6.65
C LYS A 124 -3.27 16.97 -7.70
N ASP A 125 -2.28 16.16 -7.35
CA ASP A 125 -1.32 15.62 -8.31
C ASP A 125 -1.89 14.37 -8.99
N TYR A 126 -2.78 14.61 -9.94
CA TYR A 126 -3.41 13.55 -10.72
C TYR A 126 -2.44 12.86 -11.69
N ARG A 127 -1.33 13.51 -12.03
CA ARG A 127 -0.32 12.94 -12.94
C ARG A 127 0.45 11.82 -12.24
N LEU A 128 0.90 12.06 -11.02
CA LEU A 128 1.56 11.05 -10.19
C LEU A 128 0.62 9.88 -9.90
N ALA A 129 -0.62 10.18 -9.47
CA ALA A 129 -1.63 9.16 -9.20
C ALA A 129 -1.91 8.27 -10.44
N THR A 130 -2.00 8.87 -11.64
CA THR A 130 -2.22 8.11 -12.89
C THR A 130 -1.03 7.21 -13.21
N LYS A 131 0.19 7.71 -13.02
CA LYS A 131 1.42 6.93 -13.25
C LYS A 131 1.46 5.69 -12.36
N ILE A 132 1.18 5.86 -11.07
CA ILE A 132 1.23 4.75 -10.09
C ILE A 132 0.12 3.72 -10.37
N LEU A 133 -1.11 4.17 -10.64
CA LEU A 133 -2.19 3.24 -11.00
C LEU A 133 -1.92 2.51 -12.31
N SER A 134 -1.29 3.17 -13.28
CA SER A 134 -0.90 2.53 -14.55
C SER A 134 0.22 1.50 -14.37
N SER A 135 1.15 1.69 -13.42
CA SER A 135 2.10 0.63 -13.06
C SER A 135 1.40 -0.53 -12.35
N LEU A 136 0.47 -0.25 -11.43
CA LEU A 136 -0.31 -1.29 -10.76
C LEU A 136 -1.18 -2.10 -11.73
N GLN A 137 -1.65 -1.48 -12.82
CA GLN A 137 -2.36 -2.19 -13.88
C GLN A 137 -1.46 -3.18 -14.63
N LYS A 138 -0.18 -2.84 -14.86
CA LYS A 138 0.77 -3.75 -15.51
C LYS A 138 1.16 -4.91 -14.60
N ASP A 139 1.21 -4.66 -13.31
CA ASP A 139 1.58 -5.64 -12.28
C ASP A 139 0.39 -6.54 -11.87
N SER A 140 -0.85 -6.24 -12.29
CA SER A 140 -2.02 -7.00 -11.87
C SER A 140 -2.04 -8.39 -12.50
N SER A 141 -2.02 -9.42 -11.66
CA SER A 141 -2.03 -10.82 -12.10
C SER A 141 -3.45 -11.41 -12.20
N THR A 142 -4.42 -10.81 -11.51
CA THR A 142 -5.81 -11.29 -11.51
C THR A 142 -6.75 -10.33 -12.25
N PRO A 143 -7.73 -10.84 -13.02
CA PRO A 143 -8.72 -9.99 -13.70
C PRO A 143 -9.51 -9.09 -12.73
N GLN A 144 -9.73 -9.54 -11.50
CA GLN A 144 -10.38 -8.76 -10.45
C GLN A 144 -9.56 -7.53 -10.06
N GLN A 145 -8.24 -7.69 -9.87
CA GLN A 145 -7.32 -6.58 -9.60
C GLN A 145 -7.29 -5.60 -10.75
N GLU A 146 -7.17 -6.10 -11.98
CA GLU A 146 -7.13 -5.27 -13.17
C GLU A 146 -8.39 -4.39 -13.28
N ARG A 147 -9.58 -4.98 -13.09
CA ARG A 147 -10.85 -4.22 -13.07
C ARG A 147 -10.89 -3.17 -11.96
N ALA A 148 -10.42 -3.51 -10.77
CA ALA A 148 -10.37 -2.55 -9.65
C ALA A 148 -9.47 -1.35 -9.97
N VAL A 149 -8.31 -1.60 -10.58
CA VAL A 149 -7.36 -0.55 -11.00
C VAL A 149 -7.92 0.29 -12.15
N LEU A 150 -8.54 -0.33 -13.16
CA LEU A 150 -9.24 0.37 -14.25
C LEU A 150 -10.35 1.29 -13.73
N SER A 151 -11.14 0.80 -12.77
CA SER A 151 -12.18 1.58 -12.11
C SER A 151 -11.59 2.77 -11.34
N ALA A 152 -10.45 2.57 -10.66
CA ALA A 152 -9.75 3.66 -9.98
C ALA A 152 -9.16 4.69 -10.97
N LEU A 153 -8.58 4.25 -12.09
CA LEU A 153 -8.09 5.12 -13.17
C LEU A 153 -9.22 5.95 -13.78
N CYS A 154 -10.37 5.34 -14.04
CA CYS A 154 -11.55 6.05 -14.54
C CYS A 154 -11.97 7.16 -13.57
N ARG A 155 -12.15 6.85 -12.28
CA ARG A 155 -12.49 7.85 -11.26
C ARG A 155 -11.46 8.98 -11.18
N LEU A 156 -10.17 8.64 -11.28
CA LEU A 156 -9.09 9.62 -11.27
C LEU A 156 -9.15 10.56 -12.48
N GLN A 157 -9.39 10.03 -13.69
CA GLN A 157 -9.52 10.87 -14.90
C GLN A 157 -10.75 11.78 -14.84
N LEU A 158 -11.86 11.29 -14.28
CA LEU A 158 -13.04 12.13 -14.04
C LEU A 158 -12.74 13.26 -13.05
N LEU A 159 -12.01 12.96 -11.97
CA LEU A 159 -11.58 13.97 -10.99
C LEU A 159 -10.63 15.01 -11.61
N ALA A 160 -9.79 14.59 -12.56
CA ALA A 160 -8.92 15.47 -13.34
C ALA A 160 -9.65 16.25 -14.45
N GLY A 161 -10.94 15.98 -14.70
CA GLY A 161 -11.74 16.63 -15.75
C GLY A 161 -11.56 16.05 -17.16
N ASN A 162 -10.83 14.94 -17.32
CA ASN A 162 -10.59 14.32 -18.63
C ASN A 162 -11.60 13.21 -18.94
N VAL A 163 -12.78 13.61 -19.40
CA VAL A 163 -13.89 12.68 -19.71
C VAL A 163 -13.55 11.72 -20.86
N ARG A 164 -12.76 12.17 -21.84
CA ARG A 164 -12.36 11.33 -23.00
C ARG A 164 -11.48 10.17 -22.56
N ALA A 165 -10.50 10.43 -21.69
CA ALA A 165 -9.66 9.39 -21.13
C ALA A 165 -10.46 8.45 -20.21
N ALA A 166 -11.39 8.99 -19.42
CA ALA A 166 -12.26 8.18 -18.56
C ALA A 166 -13.09 7.17 -19.36
N ASN A 167 -13.71 7.59 -20.47
CA ASN A 167 -14.48 6.68 -21.34
C ASN A 167 -13.64 5.51 -21.86
N LYS A 168 -12.39 5.76 -22.25
CA LYS A 168 -11.47 4.69 -22.68
C LYS A 168 -11.28 3.62 -21.60
N TYR A 169 -11.15 4.01 -20.33
CA TYR A 169 -10.99 3.05 -19.24
C TYR A 169 -12.28 2.29 -18.91
N VAL A 170 -13.44 2.93 -19.09
CA VAL A 170 -14.74 2.26 -19.00
C VAL A 170 -14.86 1.20 -20.10
N ASP A 171 -14.57 1.56 -21.35
CA ASP A 171 -14.64 0.64 -22.48
C ASP A 171 -13.68 -0.55 -22.28
N LEU A 172 -12.46 -0.30 -21.83
CA LEU A 172 -11.48 -1.35 -21.50
C LEU A 172 -11.97 -2.27 -20.35
N GLY A 173 -12.59 -1.71 -19.32
CA GLY A 173 -13.18 -2.50 -18.23
C GLY A 173 -14.45 -3.26 -18.64
N LEU A 174 -15.16 -2.81 -19.67
CA LEU A 174 -16.38 -3.44 -20.23
C LEU A 174 -16.06 -4.55 -21.24
N ILE A 175 -14.95 -4.46 -21.98
CA ILE A 175 -14.54 -5.50 -22.95
C ILE A 175 -14.39 -6.88 -22.27
N ASP A 176 -13.89 -6.92 -21.03
CA ASP A 176 -13.84 -8.16 -20.23
C ASP A 176 -15.21 -8.69 -19.80
N ILE A 177 -16.21 -7.82 -19.65
CA ILE A 177 -17.60 -8.22 -19.32
C ILE A 177 -18.24 -8.91 -20.53
N ALA A 178 -17.94 -8.44 -21.75
CA ALA A 178 -18.41 -9.07 -22.99
C ALA A 178 -17.82 -10.48 -23.21
N HIS A 179 -16.65 -10.79 -22.61
CA HIS A 179 -16.03 -12.12 -22.64
C HIS A 179 -16.59 -13.11 -21.57
N GLY A 180 -17.73 -12.81 -20.95
CA GLY A 180 -18.61 -13.87 -20.42
C GLY A 180 -18.39 -14.33 -18.97
N LYS A 181 -17.87 -13.48 -18.08
CA LYS A 181 -17.93 -13.74 -16.63
C LYS A 181 -18.82 -12.73 -15.92
N TRP A 182 -20.12 -13.00 -15.92
CA TRP A 182 -21.05 -12.37 -14.98
C TRP A 182 -20.72 -12.86 -13.57
N GLN A 183 -20.13 -12.00 -12.74
CA GLN A 183 -20.25 -12.12 -11.29
C GLN A 183 -20.91 -10.85 -10.78
N THR A 184 -22.14 -11.04 -10.31
CA THR A 184 -22.93 -10.08 -9.55
C THR A 184 -22.19 -9.72 -8.26
N THR A 185 -22.42 -8.49 -7.75
CA THR A 185 -21.84 -7.84 -6.53
C THR A 185 -20.49 -7.12 -6.79
N CYS A 186 -20.21 -5.86 -6.42
CA CYS A 186 -20.78 -4.94 -5.44
C CYS A 186 -20.38 -3.46 -5.78
N PRO A 187 -21.12 -2.42 -5.32
CA PRO A 187 -20.89 -1.00 -5.65
C PRO A 187 -19.75 -0.30 -4.88
N TYR A 188 -18.93 -1.02 -4.10
CA TYR A 188 -17.94 -0.42 -3.20
C TYR A 188 -16.54 -1.04 -3.41
N VAL A 189 -15.83 -0.59 -4.44
CA VAL A 189 -14.44 -1.05 -4.71
C VAL A 189 -13.44 -0.07 -4.09
N PHE A 190 -13.30 -0.14 -2.77
CA PHE A 190 -12.08 0.27 -2.06
C PHE A 190 -11.77 -0.59 -0.82
N TYR A 191 -12.59 -1.59 -0.48
CA TYR A 191 -12.42 -2.39 0.73
C TYR A 191 -12.71 -3.88 0.50
N THR A 192 -11.82 -4.57 -0.20
CA THR A 192 -11.68 -6.04 -0.11
C THR A 192 -10.22 -6.42 -0.37
N TRP A 193 -9.36 -6.13 0.60
CA TRP A 193 -8.07 -6.80 0.77
C TRP A 193 -7.90 -7.09 2.26
N ALA A 194 -8.79 -7.95 2.76
CA ALA A 194 -8.57 -8.72 3.97
C ALA A 194 -8.20 -10.14 3.50
N ASP A 195 -7.14 -10.66 4.12
CA ASP A 195 -6.51 -11.98 3.98
C ASP A 195 -5.44 -12.15 2.90
#